data_AF-A0A354XM00-F1
#
_entry.id   AF-A0A354XM00-F1
#
_cell.length_a   1.000
_cell.length_b   1.000
_cell.length_c   1.000
_cell.angle_alpha   90.00
_cell.angle_beta   90.00
_cell.angle_gamma   90.00
#
_symmetry.space_group_name_H-M   'P 1'
#
loop_
_entity.id
_entity.type
_entity.pdbx_description
1 polymer ?
#
loop_
_entity_poly.entity_id
_entity_poly.type
_entity_poly.pdbx_seq_one_letter_code
_entity_poly.pdbx_strand_id
1 'polypeptide(L)' 'MAQYVFTMNRVGKVVPPKKQILKDISLSFFPGAKIGVLGLNGAGKSTLLR' A
#
# COMPACT_ATOMS: atom_id res chain seq x y z
N MET A 1 1.19 22.30 -9.98
CA MET A 1 0.50 21.03 -9.63
C MET A 1 1.55 20.07 -9.10
N ALA A 2 1.38 19.52 -7.91
CA ALA A 2 2.32 18.53 -7.41
C ALA A 2 2.14 17.23 -8.21
N GLN A 3 3.15 16.85 -8.98
CA GLN A 3 3.11 15.63 -9.79
C GLN A 3 3.44 14.44 -8.89
N TYR A 4 2.45 13.60 -8.60
CA TYR A 4 2.68 12.35 -7.88
C TYR A 4 3.35 11.33 -8.81
N VAL A 5 4.36 10.60 -8.31
CA VAL A 5 5.02 9.51 -9.05
C VAL A 5 4.25 8.20 -8.95
N PHE A 6 3.44 8.05 -7.91
CA PHE A 6 2.61 6.87 -7.69
C PHE A 6 1.39 7.24 -6.86
N THR A 7 0.23 6.65 -7.17
CA THR A 7 -1.00 6.84 -6.39
C THR A 7 -1.72 5.52 -6.19
N MET A 8 -2.33 5.36 -5.02
CA MET A 8 -3.27 4.30 -4.68
C MET A 8 -4.57 4.97 -4.25
N ASN A 9 -5.70 4.46 -4.73
CA ASN A 9 -7.01 4.95 -4.31
C ASN A 9 -7.89 3.76 -3.89
N ARG A 10 -8.18 3.68 -2.59
CA ARG A 10 -9.00 2.63 -1.95
C ARG A 10 -8.61 1.21 -2.37
N VAL A 11 -7.31 0.93 -2.42
CA VAL A 11 -6.79 -0.38 -2.81
C VAL A 11 -7.02 -1.39 -1.69
N GLY A 12 -7.50 -2.58 -2.07
CA GLY A 12 -7.71 -3.69 -1.16
C GLY A 12 -7.15 -5.00 -1.72
N LYS A 13 -6.83 -5.94 -0.83
CA LYS A 13 -6.41 -7.29 -1.20
C LYS A 13 -7.01 -8.30 -0.24
N VAL A 14 -7.73 -9.26 -0.80
CA VAL A 14 -8.20 -10.46 -0.12
C VAL A 14 -7.41 -11.65 -0.66
N VAL A 15 -7.00 -12.55 0.23
CA VAL A 15 -6.37 -13.82 -0.11
C VAL A 15 -7.22 -15.00 0.39
N PRO A 16 -7.12 -16.19 -0.21
CA PRO A 16 -7.86 -17.36 0.23
C PRO A 16 -7.60 -17.71 1.72
N PRO A 17 -8.60 -18.27 2.44
CA PRO A 17 -9.97 -18.48 1.97
C PRO A 17 -10.77 -17.18 1.88
N LYS A 18 -10.62 -16.24 2.83
CA LYS A 18 -11.26 -14.90 2.84
C LYS A 18 -10.50 -13.87 3.69
N LYS A 19 -9.16 -13.97 3.79
CA LYS A 19 -8.37 -13.06 4.64
C LYS A 19 -8.14 -11.73 3.93
N GLN A 20 -8.63 -10.63 4.49
CA GLN A 20 -8.32 -9.29 4.02
C GLN A 20 -6.94 -8.86 4.55
N ILE A 21 -5.98 -8.65 3.64
CA ILE A 21 -4.61 -8.21 3.95
C ILE A 21 -4.48 -6.70 3.81
N LEU A 22 -5.12 -6.11 2.78
CA LEU A 22 -5.19 -4.66 2.59
C LEU A 22 -6.66 -4.25 2.50
N LYS A 23 -6.99 -3.10 3.10
CA LYS A 23 -8.35 -2.54 3.10
C LYS A 23 -8.28 -1.04 2.91
N ASP A 24 -8.93 -0.55 1.87
CA ASP A 24 -9.16 0.88 1.59
C ASP A 24 -7.90 1.76 1.64
N ILE A 25 -6.75 1.23 1.19
CA ILE A 25 -5.47 1.95 1.20
C ILE A 25 -5.48 3.04 0.13
N SER A 26 -5.29 4.29 0.56
CA SER A 26 -5.17 5.45 -0.33
C SER A 26 -3.90 6.21 0.01
N LEU A 27 -2.95 6.25 -0.92
CA LEU A 27 -1.62 6.82 -0.73
C LEU A 27 -1.20 7.57 -1.99
N SER A 28 -0.37 8.59 -1.85
CA SER A 28 0.21 9.31 -2.99
C SER A 28 1.67 9.63 -2.67
N PHE A 29 2.54 9.36 -3.64
CA PHE A 29 3.99 9.43 -3.48
C PHE A 29 4.54 10.59 -4.28
N PHE A 30 5.36 11.42 -3.64
CA PHE A 30 6.06 12.51 -4.30
C PHE A 30 7.38 12.03 -4.91
N PRO A 31 7.85 12.67 -6.00
CA PRO A 31 9.19 12.42 -6.54
C PRO A 31 10.26 12.61 -5.46
N GLY A 32 11.20 11.67 -5.37
CA GLY A 32 12.30 11.72 -4.41
C GLY A 32 11.95 11.36 -2.96
N ALA A 33 10.69 11.02 -2.66
CA ALA A 33 10.31 10.57 -1.32
C ALA A 33 11.01 9.24 -0.95
N LYS A 34 11.54 9.16 0.27
CA LYS A 34 12.09 7.93 0.87
C LYS A 34 11.16 7.47 1.97
N ILE A 35 10.53 6.31 1.80
CA ILE A 35 9.47 5.83 2.69
C ILE A 35 9.80 4.43 3.18
N GLY A 36 9.80 4.24 4.49
CA GLY A 36 9.88 2.93 5.14
C GLY A 36 8.48 2.38 5.44
N VAL A 37 8.17 1.18 4.97
CA VAL A 37 6.93 0.47 5.31
C VAL A 37 7.20 -0.46 6.50
N LEU A 38 6.56 -0.19 7.63
CA LEU A 38 6.76 -0.92 8.89
C LEU A 38 5.47 -1.65 9.33
N GLY A 39 5.62 -2.56 10.30
CA GLY A 39 4.51 -3.34 10.86
C GLY A 39 4.88 -4.80 11.13
N LEU A 40 3.97 -5.52 11.78
CA LEU A 40 4.16 -6.93 12.15
C LEU A 40 4.23 -7.86 10.91
N ASN A 41 4.67 -9.11 11.14
CA ASN A 41 4.62 -10.14 10.10
C ASN A 41 3.17 -10.44 9.72
N GLY A 42 2.90 -10.50 8.41
CA GLY A 42 1.54 -10.66 7.89
C GLY A 42 0.71 -9.38 7.78
N ALA A 43 1.23 -8.21 8.14
CA ALA A 43 0.53 -6.91 8.03
C ALA A 43 0.36 -6.39 6.59
N GLY A 44 0.80 -7.14 5.58
CA GLY A 44 0.62 -6.76 4.17
C GLY A 44 1.71 -5.88 3.56
N LYS A 45 2.85 -5.65 4.26
CA LYS A 45 3.96 -4.80 3.77
C LYS A 45 4.47 -5.22 2.39
N SER A 46 4.84 -6.49 2.23
CA SER A 46 5.29 -7.03 0.93
C SER A 46 4.18 -7.08 -0.11
N THR A 47 2.92 -7.15 0.32
CA THR A 47 1.75 -7.07 -0.56
C THR A 47 1.48 -5.64 -1.02
N LEU A 48 1.79 -4.63 -0.21
CA LEU A 48 1.68 -3.22 -0.54
C LEU A 48 2.72 -2.78 -1.58
N LEU A 49 3.89 -3.44 -1.57
CA LEU A 49 5.03 -3.14 -2.45
C LEU A 49 5.05 -3.98 -3.75
N ARG A 50 4.15 -4.96 -3.90
CA ARG A 50 3.99 -5.77 -5.10
C ARG A 50 2.84 -5.24 -5.94
#